data_AF-A0A970H7T4-F1
#
_entry.id   AF-A0A970H7T4-F1
#
_cell.length_a   1.000
_cell.length_b   1.000
_cell.length_c   1.000
_cell.angle_alpha   90.00
_cell.angle_beta   90.00
_cell.angle_gamma   90.00
#
_symmetry.space_group_name_H-M   'P 1'
#
loop_
_entity.id
_entity.type
_entity.pdbx_description
1 polymer ?
#
loop_
_entity_poly.entity_id
_entity_poly.type
_entity_poly.pdbx_seq_one_letter_code
_entity_poly.pdbx_strand_id
1 'polypeptide(L)'
;MLFVERQWLPGWALALLLAMPLFVAAPLLLSAAPGIDAAERASLHLAIAAVVAVDGLVLLLVGSMRTRVDPRGVLVTFGLPGWIRFRFEREEIRAADARRYRPFREFGGWGIRGVGAKRALNMRGSEGVELTVHRRGRDGTVMIGSQRSRELELALRLLEIPPFEGRSLDPV
;
A
#
# COMPACT_ATOMS: atom_id res chain seq x y z
N MET A 1 -16.25 -7.74 -14.38
CA MET A 1 -15.18 -7.52 -13.38
C MET A 1 -13.93 -8.10 -13.99
N LEU A 2 -12.91 -7.28 -14.26
CA LEU A 2 -11.81 -7.64 -15.17
C LEU A 2 -10.57 -8.16 -14.45
N PHE A 3 -10.30 -7.67 -13.24
CA PHE A 3 -9.14 -8.11 -12.46
C PHE A 3 -9.37 -7.90 -10.97
N VAL A 4 -8.89 -8.84 -10.15
CA VAL A 4 -8.71 -8.65 -8.70
C VAL A 4 -7.43 -9.31 -8.22
N GLU A 5 -6.72 -8.57 -7.38
CA GLU A 5 -5.56 -9.04 -6.65
C GLU A 5 -5.64 -8.56 -5.21
N ARG A 6 -5.27 -9.45 -4.27
CA ARG A 6 -5.09 -9.10 -2.87
C ARG A 6 -3.67 -9.42 -2.46
N GLN A 7 -2.99 -8.42 -1.92
CA GLN A 7 -1.63 -8.50 -1.42
C GLN A 7 -1.62 -8.23 0.08
N TRP A 8 -0.67 -8.86 0.77
CA TRP A 8 -0.41 -8.64 2.18
C TRP A 8 0.98 -8.03 2.34
N LEU A 9 1.23 -7.43 3.51
CA LEU A 9 2.60 -7.01 3.86
C LEU A 9 3.58 -8.18 3.70
N PRO A 10 4.83 -7.88 3.30
CA PRO A 10 5.86 -8.88 3.24
C PRO A 10 6.19 -9.41 4.64
N GLY A 11 6.60 -10.68 4.73
CA GLY A 11 6.84 -11.35 6.01
C GLY A 11 7.86 -10.66 6.91
N TRP A 12 8.88 -10.00 6.34
CA TRP A 12 9.85 -9.22 7.12
C TRP A 12 9.22 -8.00 7.79
N ALA A 13 8.24 -7.36 7.16
CA ALA A 13 7.53 -6.23 7.77
C ALA A 13 6.61 -6.70 8.90
N LEU A 14 5.98 -7.87 8.74
CA LEU A 14 5.25 -8.52 9.83
C LEU A 14 6.20 -8.85 10.99
N ALA A 15 7.37 -9.43 10.70
CA ALA A 15 8.35 -9.77 11.72
C ALA A 15 8.83 -8.55 12.51
N LEU A 16 9.10 -7.42 11.84
CA LEU A 16 9.45 -6.16 12.51
C LEU A 16 8.31 -5.63 13.40
N LEU A 17 7.08 -5.71 12.92
CA LEU A 17 5.91 -5.31 13.70
C LEU A 17 5.77 -6.17 14.95
N LEU A 18 5.91 -7.50 14.83
CA LEU A 18 5.83 -8.43 15.97
C LEU A 18 7.05 -8.36 16.90
N ALA A 19 8.20 -7.88 16.40
CA ALA A 19 9.40 -7.71 17.21
C ALA A 19 9.29 -6.54 18.20
N MET A 20 8.50 -5.49 17.90
CA MET A 20 8.25 -4.35 18.79
C MET A 20 7.67 -4.77 20.17
N PRO A 21 6.55 -5.51 20.25
CA PRO A 21 6.01 -5.95 21.53
C PRO A 21 6.93 -6.96 22.22
N LEU A 22 7.65 -7.81 21.49
CA LEU A 22 8.68 -8.70 22.06
C LEU A 22 9.82 -7.91 22.70
N PHE A 23 10.27 -6.82 22.07
CA PHE A 23 11.30 -5.94 22.62
C PHE A 23 10.82 -5.23 23.88
N VAL A 24 9.59 -4.72 23.89
CA VAL A 24 8.99 -4.09 25.08
C VAL A 24 8.71 -5.10 26.19
N ALA A 25 8.40 -6.35 25.83
CA ALA A 25 8.21 -7.45 26.78
C ALA A 25 9.53 -8.08 27.25
N ALA A 26 10.66 -7.81 26.59
CA ALA A 26 11.94 -8.41 26.90
C ALA A 26 12.37 -8.16 28.36
N PRO A 27 12.25 -6.94 28.93
CA PRO A 27 12.50 -6.71 30.34
C PRO A 27 11.67 -7.63 31.23
N LEU A 28 10.38 -7.82 30.95
CA LEU A 28 9.49 -8.69 31.74
C LEU A 28 9.87 -10.18 31.64
N LEU A 29 10.25 -10.63 30.44
CA LEU A 29 10.68 -12.01 30.17
C LEU A 29 12.06 -12.32 30.79
N LEU A 30 12.97 -11.34 30.78
CA LEU A 30 14.28 -11.42 31.41
C LEU A 30 14.20 -11.18 32.92
N SER A 31 13.17 -10.45 33.39
CA SER A 31 12.91 -10.11 34.79
C SER A 31 12.09 -11.17 35.54
N ALA A 32 12.32 -12.45 35.25
CA ALA A 32 12.41 -13.41 36.35
C ALA A 32 13.50 -12.99 37.38
N ALA A 33 14.25 -11.92 37.11
CA ALA A 33 15.06 -11.15 38.04
C ALA A 33 14.26 -10.64 39.27
N PRO A 34 14.69 -10.98 40.49
CA PRO A 34 14.13 -10.43 41.72
C PRO A 34 14.37 -8.91 41.78
N GLY A 35 13.31 -8.11 42.00
CA GLY A 35 13.45 -6.66 42.24
C GLY A 35 12.34 -5.77 41.66
N ILE A 36 11.56 -6.24 40.69
CA ILE A 36 10.44 -5.46 40.12
C ILE A 36 9.24 -5.51 41.07
N ASP A 37 8.64 -4.36 41.38
CA ASP A 37 7.44 -4.30 42.22
C ASP A 37 6.14 -4.53 41.42
N ALA A 38 4.99 -4.53 42.10
CA ALA A 38 3.70 -4.77 41.44
C ALA A 38 3.28 -3.62 40.51
N ALA A 39 3.66 -2.38 40.83
CA ALA A 39 3.29 -1.19 40.05
C ALA A 39 4.07 -1.15 38.74
N GLU A 40 5.36 -1.46 38.78
CA GLU A 40 6.22 -1.55 37.60
C GLU A 40 5.81 -2.71 36.67
N ARG A 41 5.39 -3.85 37.22
CA ARG A 41 4.76 -4.91 36.40
C ARG A 41 3.49 -4.44 35.72
N ALA A 42 2.61 -3.75 36.44
CA ALA A 42 1.35 -3.26 35.88
C ALA A 42 1.57 -2.25 34.75
N SER A 43 2.54 -1.34 34.89
CA SER A 43 2.88 -0.37 33.84
C SER A 43 3.45 -1.05 32.59
N LEU A 44 4.31 -2.07 32.76
CA LEU A 44 4.82 -2.89 31.65
C LEU A 44 3.70 -3.64 30.92
N HIS A 45 2.77 -4.25 31.65
CA HIS A 45 1.61 -4.91 31.02
C HIS A 45 0.76 -3.93 30.21
N LEU A 46 0.51 -2.74 30.74
CA LEU A 46 -0.23 -1.69 30.03
C LEU A 46 0.52 -1.22 28.78
N ALA A 47 1.84 -1.05 28.87
CA ALA A 47 2.69 -0.67 27.73
C ALA A 47 2.65 -1.74 26.62
N ILE A 48 2.78 -3.02 26.98
CA ILE A 48 2.69 -4.14 26.03
C ILE A 48 1.29 -4.16 25.38
N ALA A 49 0.23 -4.04 26.17
CA ALA A 49 -1.14 -4.01 25.66
C ALA A 49 -1.36 -2.85 24.69
N ALA A 50 -0.83 -1.66 24.99
CA ALA A 50 -0.91 -0.50 24.12
C ALA A 50 -0.17 -0.72 22.80
N VAL A 51 1.04 -1.29 22.84
CA VAL A 51 1.83 -1.62 21.62
C VAL A 51 1.09 -2.64 20.76
N VAL A 52 0.62 -3.74 21.36
CA VAL A 52 -0.16 -4.76 20.65
C VAL A 52 -1.43 -4.18 20.02
N ALA A 53 -2.13 -3.29 20.74
CA ALA A 53 -3.31 -2.62 20.22
C ALA A 53 -2.97 -1.72 19.01
N VAL A 54 -1.87 -0.97 19.08
CA VAL A 54 -1.40 -0.12 17.98
C VAL A 54 -0.98 -0.97 16.78
N ASP A 55 -0.22 -2.04 16.98
CA ASP A 55 0.20 -2.96 15.92
C ASP A 55 -0.99 -3.63 15.24
N GLY A 56 -1.96 -4.09 16.04
CA GLY A 56 -3.22 -4.63 15.55
C GLY A 56 -3.99 -3.62 14.71
N LEU A 57 -4.05 -2.36 15.15
CA LEU A 57 -4.68 -1.27 14.39
C LEU A 57 -3.94 -0.99 13.08
N VAL A 58 -2.60 -0.98 13.08
CA VAL A 58 -1.79 -0.79 11.86
C VAL A 58 -2.05 -1.93 10.86
N LEU A 59 -2.04 -3.19 11.32
CA LEU A 59 -2.37 -4.34 10.48
C LEU A 59 -3.79 -4.29 9.93
N LEU A 60 -4.75 -3.86 10.75
CA LEU A 60 -6.13 -3.71 10.34
C LEU A 60 -6.25 -2.67 9.21
N LEU A 61 -5.60 -1.51 9.35
CA LEU A 61 -5.76 -0.36 8.46
C LEU A 61 -4.95 -0.45 7.16
N VAL A 62 -3.71 -0.95 7.23
CA VAL A 62 -2.78 -0.96 6.09
C VAL A 62 -2.18 -2.33 5.83
N GLY A 63 -2.61 -3.37 6.54
CA GLY A 63 -1.99 -4.68 6.45
C GLY A 63 -2.34 -5.51 5.20
N SER A 64 -3.22 -5.01 4.36
CA SER A 64 -3.46 -5.61 3.05
C SER A 64 -3.76 -4.55 2.02
N MET A 65 -3.50 -4.85 0.76
CA MET A 65 -3.87 -4.02 -0.38
C MET A 65 -4.67 -4.87 -1.35
N ARG A 66 -5.84 -4.38 -1.76
CA ARG A 66 -6.69 -5.02 -2.75
C ARG A 66 -6.82 -4.13 -3.96
N THR A 67 -6.41 -4.62 -5.12
CA THR A 67 -6.55 -3.94 -6.40
C THR A 67 -7.69 -4.61 -7.16
N ARG A 68 -8.66 -3.81 -7.63
CA ARG A 68 -9.81 -4.27 -8.42
C ARG A 68 -9.96 -3.40 -9.65
N VAL A 69 -10.11 -4.03 -10.81
CA VAL A 69 -10.49 -3.37 -12.07
C VAL A 69 -11.92 -3.74 -12.42
N ASP A 70 -12.77 -2.73 -12.57
CA ASP A 70 -14.17 -2.84 -12.97
C ASP A 70 -14.47 -1.85 -14.10
N PRO A 71 -15.63 -1.94 -14.79
CA PRO A 71 -15.90 -1.10 -15.96
C PRO A 71 -15.85 0.42 -15.72
N ARG A 72 -15.92 0.86 -14.46
CA ARG A 72 -15.83 2.27 -14.08
C ARG A 72 -14.38 2.73 -13.83
N GLY A 73 -13.39 1.82 -13.82
CA GLY A 73 -11.98 2.13 -13.59
C GLY A 73 -11.28 1.17 -12.61
N VAL A 74 -10.28 1.68 -11.90
CA VAL A 74 -9.50 0.90 -10.92
C VAL A 74 -9.71 1.41 -9.50
N LEU A 75 -9.91 0.47 -8.59
CA LEU A 75 -10.06 0.70 -7.16
C LEU A 75 -8.94 -0.03 -6.42
N VAL A 76 -8.13 0.74 -5.69
CA VAL A 76 -7.13 0.21 -4.76
C VAL A 76 -7.63 0.48 -3.34
N THR A 77 -7.73 -0.57 -2.52
CA THR A 77 -8.23 -0.49 -1.14
C THR A 77 -7.18 -1.05 -0.18
N PHE A 78 -6.85 -0.30 0.86
CA PHE A 78 -5.96 -0.75 1.93
C PHE A 78 -6.73 -1.18 3.18
N GLY A 79 -6.16 -2.15 3.88
CA GLY A 79 -6.67 -2.71 5.12
C GLY A 79 -7.80 -3.71 4.93
N LEU A 80 -8.23 -4.30 6.04
CA LEU A 80 -9.40 -5.17 6.16
C LEU A 80 -10.74 -4.40 6.12
N PRO A 81 -10.94 -3.29 6.86
CA PRO A 81 -12.19 -2.54 6.82
C PRO A 81 -12.34 -1.75 5.51
N GLY A 82 -11.25 -1.60 4.76
CA GLY A 82 -11.23 -0.92 3.48
C GLY A 82 -11.57 0.56 3.59
N TRP A 83 -11.18 1.23 4.68
CA TRP A 83 -11.43 2.67 4.83
C TRP A 83 -10.56 3.52 3.91
N ILE A 84 -9.32 3.08 3.66
CA ILE A 84 -8.39 3.80 2.80
C ILE A 84 -8.57 3.29 1.37
N ARG A 85 -9.29 4.05 0.54
CA ARG A 85 -9.59 3.71 -0.85
C ARG A 85 -9.08 4.77 -1.81
N PHE A 86 -8.49 4.31 -2.91
CA PHE A 86 -8.09 5.14 -4.04
C PHE A 86 -8.82 4.66 -5.28
N ARG A 87 -9.70 5.51 -5.81
CA ARG A 87 -10.43 5.27 -7.04
C ARG A 87 -9.88 6.18 -8.13
N PHE A 88 -9.53 5.56 -9.26
CA PHE A 88 -9.22 6.22 -10.51
C PHE A 88 -10.27 5.79 -11.52
N GLU A 89 -11.07 6.74 -11.98
CA GLU A 89 -12.12 6.48 -12.97
C GLU A 89 -11.49 6.26 -14.34
N ARG A 90 -12.16 5.49 -15.22
CA ARG A 90 -11.55 5.18 -16.54
C ARG A 90 -11.29 6.44 -17.35
N GLU A 91 -12.12 7.47 -17.19
CA GLU A 91 -12.00 8.78 -17.84
C GLU A 91 -10.79 9.57 -17.36
N GLU A 92 -10.31 9.27 -16.14
CA GLU A 92 -9.10 9.89 -15.58
C GLU A 92 -7.83 9.19 -16.04
N ILE A 93 -7.91 7.95 -16.53
CA ILE A 93 -6.75 7.14 -16.92
C ILE A 93 -6.42 7.45 -18.38
N ARG A 94 -5.17 7.83 -18.66
CA ARG A 94 -4.68 8.10 -20.02
C ARG A 94 -3.81 6.99 -20.58
N ALA A 95 -3.01 6.37 -19.73
CA ALA A 95 -2.12 5.27 -20.09
C ALA A 95 -1.93 4.35 -18.89
N ALA A 96 -1.66 3.08 -19.18
CA ALA A 96 -1.40 2.05 -18.19
C ALA A 96 -0.30 1.14 -18.75
N ASP A 97 0.88 1.21 -18.15
CA ASP A 97 2.06 0.47 -18.61
C ASP A 97 2.61 -0.40 -17.49
N ALA A 98 2.71 -1.71 -17.72
CA ALA A 98 3.37 -2.61 -16.77
C ALA A 98 4.87 -2.35 -16.79
N ARG A 99 5.45 -2.07 -15.62
CA ARG A 99 6.89 -1.88 -15.49
C ARG A 99 7.45 -2.47 -14.19
N ARG A 100 8.74 -2.78 -14.26
CA ARG A 100 9.54 -3.06 -13.07
C ARG A 100 10.03 -1.73 -12.51
N TYR A 101 9.90 -1.55 -11.19
CA TYR A 101 10.36 -0.35 -10.48
C TYR A 101 11.19 -0.76 -9.25
N ARG A 102 11.96 0.17 -8.71
CA ARG A 102 12.80 -0.02 -7.51
C ARG A 102 12.16 0.70 -6.32
N PRO A 103 11.31 0.04 -5.52
CA PRO A 103 10.49 0.66 -4.47
C PRO A 103 11.29 1.56 -3.52
N PHE A 104 12.45 1.10 -3.08
CA PHE A 104 13.31 1.86 -2.15
C PHE A 104 13.98 3.07 -2.80
N ARG A 105 14.41 2.99 -4.07
CA ARG A 105 15.07 4.11 -4.77
C ARG A 105 14.09 5.11 -5.36
N GLU A 106 12.92 4.65 -5.80
CA GLU A 106 11.96 5.48 -6.55
C GLU A 106 10.86 6.08 -5.66
N PHE A 107 10.48 5.39 -4.58
CA PHE A 107 9.34 5.78 -3.74
C PHE A 107 9.61 5.72 -2.23
N GLY A 108 10.84 5.36 -1.81
CA GLY A 108 11.25 5.32 -0.40
C GLY A 108 10.66 4.14 0.39
N GLY A 109 10.23 3.06 -0.28
CA GLY A 109 9.77 1.82 0.37
C GLY A 109 8.39 1.36 -0.07
N TRP A 110 7.64 0.81 0.89
CA TRP A 110 6.33 0.17 0.70
C TRP A 110 5.19 1.00 1.29
N GLY A 111 3.97 0.80 0.78
CA GLY A 111 2.72 1.38 1.27
C GLY A 111 2.14 2.44 0.33
N ILE A 112 1.51 3.44 0.94
CA ILE A 112 0.98 4.62 0.25
C ILE A 112 2.06 5.70 0.30
N ARG A 113 2.63 6.04 -0.86
CA ARG A 113 3.76 6.97 -0.98
C ARG A 113 3.50 8.05 -2.03
N GLY A 114 4.13 9.20 -1.84
CA GLY A 114 4.06 10.35 -2.74
C GLY A 114 2.92 11.33 -2.42
N VAL A 115 3.13 12.60 -2.77
CA VAL A 115 2.17 13.70 -2.59
C VAL A 115 2.01 14.40 -3.94
N GLY A 116 0.79 14.82 -4.28
CA GLY A 116 0.54 15.53 -5.56
C GLY A 116 0.54 14.58 -6.77
N ALA A 117 1.38 14.90 -7.76
CA ALA A 117 1.37 14.35 -9.13
C ALA A 117 2.15 13.03 -9.30
N LYS A 118 2.90 12.56 -8.31
CA LYS A 118 3.58 11.25 -8.38
C LYS A 118 3.26 10.47 -7.11
N ARG A 119 2.58 9.33 -7.27
CA ARG A 119 2.17 8.46 -6.16
C ARG A 119 2.53 7.01 -6.43
N ALA A 120 2.77 6.25 -5.37
CA ALA A 120 2.90 4.81 -5.43
C ALA A 120 2.00 4.16 -4.37
N LEU A 121 1.26 3.15 -4.80
CA LEU A 121 0.40 2.31 -4.01
C LEU A 121 0.94 0.89 -4.15
N ASN A 122 1.75 0.44 -3.21
CA ASN A 122 2.35 -0.89 -3.25
C ASN A 122 2.36 -1.56 -1.89
N MET A 123 2.32 -2.89 -1.88
CA MET A 123 2.45 -3.67 -0.65
C MET A 123 3.76 -4.45 -0.60
N ARG A 124 4.23 -4.96 -1.75
CA ARG A 124 5.46 -5.73 -1.89
C ARG A 124 5.88 -5.82 -3.36
N GLY A 125 7.10 -6.31 -3.60
CA GLY A 125 7.63 -6.64 -4.94
C GLY A 125 8.06 -5.44 -5.80
N SER A 126 8.85 -5.69 -6.83
CA SER A 126 9.41 -4.65 -7.70
C SER A 126 8.61 -4.44 -9.00
N GLU A 127 7.36 -4.88 -9.04
CA GLU A 127 6.55 -4.92 -10.26
C GLU A 127 5.19 -4.26 -10.03
N GLY A 128 4.66 -3.62 -11.06
CA GLY A 128 3.41 -2.89 -11.00
C GLY A 128 3.02 -2.29 -12.35
N VAL A 129 1.93 -1.54 -12.35
CA VAL A 129 1.46 -0.77 -13.50
C VAL A 129 1.57 0.71 -13.15
N GLU A 130 2.25 1.47 -13.99
CA GLU A 130 2.25 2.93 -13.91
C GLU A 130 1.04 3.46 -14.67
N LEU A 131 0.17 4.17 -13.96
CA LEU A 131 -0.96 4.88 -14.55
C LEU A 131 -0.57 6.31 -14.79
N THR A 132 -0.76 6.79 -16.01
CA THR A 132 -0.82 8.23 -16.28
C THR A 132 -2.26 8.67 -16.11
N VAL A 133 -2.51 9.62 -15.22
CA VAL A 133 -3.86 10.09 -14.88
C VAL A 133 -4.00 11.59 -15.07
N HIS A 134 -5.19 12.04 -15.45
CA HIS A 134 -5.58 13.45 -15.45
C HIS A 134 -6.78 13.64 -14.54
N ARG A 135 -6.56 14.37 -13.44
CA ARG A 135 -7.59 14.60 -12.43
C ARG A 135 -7.56 16.05 -12.01
N ARG A 136 -8.73 16.71 -12.04
CA ARG A 136 -8.91 18.12 -11.62
C ARG A 136 -7.96 19.08 -12.36
N GLY A 137 -7.81 18.91 -13.67
CA GLY A 137 -7.00 19.78 -14.52
C GLY A 137 -5.48 19.61 -14.36
N ARG A 138 -5.01 18.55 -13.69
CA ARG A 138 -3.59 18.25 -13.52
C ARG A 138 -3.24 16.83 -13.91
N ASP A 139 -2.07 16.70 -14.51
CA ASP A 139 -1.47 15.43 -14.87
C ASP A 139 -0.75 14.83 -13.67
N GLY A 140 -0.81 13.51 -13.57
CA GLY A 140 -0.11 12.76 -12.54
C GLY A 140 0.21 11.34 -12.98
N THR A 141 1.07 10.71 -12.21
CA THR A 141 1.51 9.33 -12.36
C THR A 141 1.22 8.59 -11.06
N VAL A 142 0.63 7.40 -11.18
CA VAL A 142 0.30 6.53 -10.05
C VAL A 142 0.82 5.14 -10.33
N MET A 143 1.84 4.73 -9.57
CA MET A 143 2.35 3.36 -9.58
C MET A 143 1.44 2.47 -8.74
N ILE A 144 0.81 1.46 -9.33
CA ILE A 144 0.08 0.41 -8.61
C ILE A 144 0.94 -0.86 -8.59
N GLY A 145 1.48 -1.20 -7.42
CA GLY A 145 2.24 -2.42 -7.21
C GLY A 145 1.38 -3.67 -7.44
N SER A 146 1.86 -4.59 -8.29
CA SER A 146 1.16 -5.81 -8.67
C SER A 146 2.16 -6.94 -8.91
N GLN A 147 1.91 -8.11 -8.34
CA GLN A 147 2.66 -9.32 -8.68
C GLN A 147 2.12 -9.99 -9.96
N ARG A 148 1.02 -9.45 -10.51
CA ARG A 148 0.40 -9.84 -11.78
C ARG A 148 0.32 -8.62 -12.70
N SER A 149 1.42 -7.86 -12.79
CA SER A 149 1.51 -6.55 -13.45
C SER A 149 0.98 -6.57 -14.89
N ARG A 150 1.36 -7.58 -15.69
CA ARG A 150 0.87 -7.74 -17.07
C ARG A 150 -0.65 -7.99 -17.14
N GLU A 151 -1.20 -8.78 -16.22
CA GLU A 151 -2.64 -9.04 -16.19
C GLU A 151 -3.43 -7.80 -15.77
N LEU A 152 -2.89 -7.04 -14.82
CA LEU A 152 -3.46 -5.76 -14.40
C LEU A 152 -3.46 -4.76 -15.57
N GLU A 153 -2.35 -4.65 -16.30
CA GLU A 153 -2.25 -3.81 -17.50
C GLU A 153 -3.28 -4.21 -18.55
N LEU A 154 -3.36 -5.50 -18.90
CA LEU A 154 -4.34 -6.00 -19.87
C LEU A 154 -5.78 -5.67 -19.43
N ALA A 155 -6.11 -5.88 -18.16
CA ALA A 155 -7.43 -5.53 -17.63
C ALA A 155 -7.73 -4.03 -17.72
N LEU A 156 -6.73 -3.17 -17.55
CA LEU A 156 -6.86 -1.73 -17.71
C LEU A 156 -7.01 -1.32 -19.18
N ARG A 157 -6.31 -1.97 -20.11
CA ARG A 157 -6.45 -1.75 -21.56
C ARG A 157 -7.79 -2.21 -22.11
N LEU A 158 -8.42 -3.20 -21.47
CA LEU A 158 -9.77 -3.65 -21.79
C LEU A 158 -10.86 -2.68 -21.31
N LEU A 159 -10.54 -1.76 -20.40
CA LEU A 159 -11.35 -0.57 -20.27
C LEU A 159 -11.15 0.18 -21.58
N GLU A 160 -12.20 0.37 -22.38
CA GLU A 160 -12.12 1.20 -23.59
C GLU A 160 -11.82 2.64 -23.18
N ILE A 161 -10.56 2.92 -22.88
CA ILE A 161 -10.09 4.23 -22.42
C ILE A 161 -10.32 5.18 -23.61
N PRO A 162 -11.19 6.20 -23.48
CA PRO A 162 -11.41 7.13 -24.57
C PRO A 162 -10.08 7.81 -24.92
N PRO A 163 -9.77 7.99 -26.21
CA PRO A 163 -8.57 8.72 -26.60
C PRO A 163 -8.60 10.11 -25.97
N PHE A 164 -7.54 10.44 -25.22
CA PHE A 164 -7.41 11.73 -24.59
C PHE A 164 -7.18 12.80 -25.66
N GLU A 165 -8.13 13.72 -25.82
CA GLU A 165 -8.08 14.80 -26.84
C GLU A 165 -7.06 15.91 -26.54
N GLY A 166 -6.34 15.86 -25.41
CA GLY A 166 -5.24 16.79 -25.14
C GLY A 166 -3.93 16.31 -25.76
N ARG A 167 -3.80 16.42 -27.09
CA ARG A 167 -2.50 16.38 -27.77
C ARG A 167 -1.80 17.73 -27.59
N SER A 168 -0.65 17.72 -26.93
CA SER A 168 0.57 18.30 -27.51
C SER A 168 1.65 17.23 -27.42
N LEU A 169 1.58 16.27 -28.33
CA LEU A 169 2.79 15.57 -28.75
C LEU A 169 3.58 16.61 -29.54
N ASP A 170 4.49 17.31 -28.87
CA ASP A 170 5.58 17.96 -29.58
C ASP A 170 6.70 16.93 -29.72
N PRO A 171 7.03 16.50 -30.94
CA PRO A 171 8.25 15.73 -31.18
C PRO A 171 9.41 16.71 -31.33
N VAL A 172 10.36 16.68 -30.39
CA VAL A 172 11.77 17.03 -30.66
C VAL A 172 12.67 16.10 -29.85
#